data_AF-A0A3B7PP06-F1
#
_entry.id   AF-A0A3B7PP06-F1
#
_cell.length_a   1.000
_cell.length_b   1.000
_cell.length_c   1.000
_cell.angle_alpha   90.00
_cell.angle_beta   90.00
_cell.angle_gamma   90.00
#
_symmetry.space_group_name_H-M   'P 1'
#
loop_
_entity.id
_entity.type
_entity.pdbx_description
1 polymer ?
#
loop_
_entity_poly.entity_id
_entity_poly.type
_entity_poly.pdbx_seq_one_letter_code
_entity_poly.pdbx_strand_id
1 'polypeptide(L)'
;MKKIHPNLAIPFEVYLLNLGCKTNFVRHQALVQYWRKGFKTMEINAFGVMNAPMQEAYRGFLNMYLKHGRKFIESLRNQVEVA
;
A
#
# COMPACT_ATOMS: atom_id res chain seq x y z
N MET A 1 -3.27 -14.30 -10.53
CA MET A 1 -3.24 -12.86 -10.14
C MET A 1 -3.11 -12.76 -8.62
N LYS A 2 -2.17 -11.96 -8.09
CA LYS A 2 -2.06 -11.75 -6.64
C LYS A 2 -3.01 -10.65 -6.20
N LYS A 3 -3.85 -10.95 -5.21
CA LYS A 3 -4.78 -10.01 -4.60
C LYS A 3 -4.29 -9.59 -3.22
N ILE A 4 -4.62 -8.38 -2.82
CA ILE A 4 -4.42 -7.94 -1.43
C ILE A 4 -5.32 -8.72 -0.49
N HIS A 5 -4.85 -9.01 0.72
CA HIS A 5 -5.71 -9.55 1.76
C HIS A 5 -6.57 -8.42 2.35
N PRO A 6 -7.91 -8.56 2.46
CA PRO A 6 -8.79 -7.46 2.88
C PRO A 6 -8.39 -6.81 4.21
N ASN A 7 -8.05 -7.62 5.22
CA ASN A 7 -7.62 -7.11 6.55
C ASN A 7 -6.29 -6.34 6.52
N LEU A 8 -5.52 -6.44 5.44
CA LEU A 8 -4.24 -5.76 5.27
C LEU A 8 -4.34 -4.56 4.33
N ALA A 9 -5.50 -4.29 3.74
CA ALA A 9 -5.68 -3.19 2.78
C ALA A 9 -5.39 -1.83 3.40
N ILE A 10 -6.05 -1.49 4.51
CA ILE A 10 -5.88 -0.21 5.19
C ILE A 10 -4.44 -0.06 5.73
N PRO A 11 -3.87 -1.03 6.48
CA PRO A 11 -2.48 -0.90 6.93
C PRO A 11 -1.46 -0.77 5.79
N PHE A 12 -1.70 -1.45 4.67
CA PHE A 12 -0.81 -1.36 3.52
C PHE A 12 -0.90 0.02 2.84
N GLU A 13 -2.10 0.59 2.71
CA GLU A 13 -2.27 1.96 2.23
C GLU A 13 -1.52 2.97 3.11
N VAL A 14 -1.67 2.88 4.44
CA VAL A 14 -0.92 3.74 5.37
C VAL A 14 0.59 3.57 5.19
N TYR A 15 1.07 2.34 5.02
CA TYR A 15 2.48 2.08 4.72
C TYR A 15 2.96 2.80 3.44
N LEU A 16 2.17 2.77 2.37
CA LEU A 16 2.50 3.48 1.12
C LEU A 16 2.55 5.00 1.32
N LEU A 17 1.60 5.55 2.08
CA LEU A 17 1.54 6.98 2.38
C LEU A 17 2.74 7.42 3.25
N ASN A 18 3.13 6.63 4.26
CA ASN A 18 4.31 6.90 5.08
C ASN A 18 5.62 6.83 4.28
N LEU A 19 5.66 6.09 3.16
CA LEU A 19 6.78 6.10 2.21
C LEU A 19 6.81 7.34 1.29
N GLY A 20 5.91 8.30 1.51
CA GLY A 20 5.79 9.54 0.74
C GLY A 20 5.10 9.36 -0.60
N CYS A 21 4.30 8.30 -0.78
CA CYS A 21 3.54 8.12 -2.01
C CYS A 21 2.38 9.13 -2.07
N LYS A 22 2.16 9.69 -3.26
CA LYS A 22 0.91 10.38 -3.61
C LYS A 22 -0.10 9.37 -4.10
N THR A 23 -1.38 9.66 -3.94
CA THR A 23 -2.50 8.79 -4.35
C THR A 23 -3.46 9.50 -5.31
N ASN A 24 -4.09 8.76 -6.21
CA ASN A 24 -5.13 9.21 -7.13
C ASN A 24 -6.15 8.09 -7.33
N PHE A 25 -7.43 8.44 -7.23
CA PHE A 25 -8.51 7.52 -7.56
C PHE A 25 -9.01 7.74 -8.99
N VAL A 26 -8.73 6.78 -9.87
CA VAL A 26 -9.15 6.78 -11.26
C VAL A 26 -10.56 6.21 -11.35
N ARG A 27 -11.56 7.09 -11.17
CA ARG A 27 -12.99 6.74 -11.05
C ARG A 27 -13.48 5.82 -12.18
N HIS A 28 -13.16 6.14 -13.43
CA HIS A 28 -13.67 5.42 -14.60
C HIS A 28 -13.10 3.99 -14.75
N GLN A 29 -12.03 3.64 -14.02
CA GLN A 29 -11.42 2.31 -14.01
C GLN A 29 -11.59 1.59 -12.67
N ALA A 30 -12.23 2.23 -11.68
CA ALA A 30 -12.31 1.76 -10.30
C ALA A 30 -10.92 1.30 -9.78
N LEU A 31 -9.92 2.16 -9.97
CA LEU A 31 -8.49 1.90 -9.70
C LEU A 31 -7.91 2.99 -8.81
N VAL A 32 -7.11 2.60 -7.82
CA VAL A 32 -6.28 3.54 -7.05
C VAL A 32 -4.84 3.43 -7.53
N GLN A 33 -4.24 4.57 -7.82
CA GLN A 33 -2.84 4.69 -8.22
C GLN A 33 -2.05 5.33 -7.08
N TYR A 34 -0.86 4.81 -6.84
CA TYR A 34 0.14 5.38 -5.93
C TYR A 34 1.43 5.62 -6.69
N TRP A 35 2.07 6.77 -6.47
CA TRP A 35 3.35 7.08 -7.11
C TRP A 35 4.23 7.95 -6.23
N ARG A 36 5.53 7.85 -6.48
CA ARG A 36 6.56 8.70 -5.89
C ARG A 36 7.67 8.94 -6.92
N LYS A 37 8.40 10.06 -6.82
CA LYS A 37 9.42 10.45 -7.81
C LYS A 37 10.47 9.34 -7.97
N GLY A 38 10.70 8.91 -9.22
CA GLY A 38 11.68 7.87 -9.55
C GLY A 38 11.20 6.43 -9.42
N PHE A 39 9.90 6.20 -9.15
CA PHE A 39 9.32 4.86 -9.03
C PHE A 39 8.21 4.65 -10.06
N LYS A 40 8.03 3.40 -10.48
CA LYS A 40 6.91 3.00 -11.34
C LYS A 40 5.59 3.18 -10.59
N THR A 41 4.54 3.57 -11.30
CA THR A 41 3.19 3.70 -10.74
C THR A 41 2.70 2.37 -10.20
N MET A 42 2.26 2.38 -8.95
CA MET A 42 1.67 1.22 -8.27
C MET A 42 0.15 1.33 -8.36
N GLU A 43 -0.51 0.22 -8.66
CA GLU A 43 -1.94 0.23 -8.98
C GLU A 43 -2.65 -0.93 -8.30
N ILE A 44 -3.82 -0.66 -7.75
CA ILE A 44 -4.75 -1.66 -7.22
C ILE A 44 -6.18 -1.32 -7.63
N ASN A 45 -6.90 -2.30 -8.20
CA ASN A 45 -8.30 -2.11 -8.59
C ASN A 45 -9.28 -2.44 -7.45
N ALA A 46 -10.56 -2.15 -7.65
CA ALA A 46 -11.62 -2.42 -6.68
C ALA A 46 -11.75 -3.90 -6.26
N PHE A 47 -11.22 -4.84 -7.04
CA PHE A 47 -11.17 -6.27 -6.72
C PHE A 47 -9.88 -6.69 -5.99
N GLY A 48 -9.04 -5.73 -5.62
CA GLY A 48 -7.77 -5.94 -4.95
C GLY A 48 -6.66 -6.48 -5.85
N VAL A 49 -6.83 -6.46 -7.18
CA VAL A 49 -5.82 -6.94 -8.13
C VAL A 49 -4.74 -5.88 -8.29
N MET A 50 -3.49 -6.30 -8.08
CA MET A 50 -2.32 -5.43 -8.07
C MET A 50 -1.48 -5.57 -9.34
N ASN A 51 -0.99 -4.45 -9.88
CA ASN A 51 0.05 -4.48 -10.91
C ASN A 51 1.40 -4.95 -10.33
N ALA A 52 2.40 -5.22 -11.18
CA ALA A 52 3.69 -5.75 -10.73
C ALA A 52 4.42 -4.86 -9.71
N PRO A 53 4.55 -3.53 -9.91
CA PRO A 53 5.11 -2.63 -8.90
C PRO A 53 4.40 -2.68 -7.54
N MET A 54 3.06 -2.71 -7.55
CA MET A 54 2.26 -2.80 -6.31
C MET A 54 2.48 -4.14 -5.59
N GLN A 55 2.63 -5.25 -6.33
CA GLN A 55 2.95 -6.55 -5.75
C GLN A 55 4.33 -6.57 -5.07
N GLU A 56 5.31 -5.86 -5.61
CA GLU A 56 6.64 -5.73 -5.00
C GLU A 56 6.59 -4.95 -3.69
N ALA A 57 5.87 -3.82 -3.68
CA ALA A 57 5.66 -3.02 -2.47
C ALA A 57 4.89 -3.83 -1.40
N TYR A 58 3.86 -4.57 -1.80
CA TYR A 58 3.09 -5.41 -0.89
C TYR A 58 3.92 -6.55 -0.30
N ARG A 59 4.81 -7.16 -1.08
CA ARG A 59 5.77 -8.15 -0.57
C ARG A 59 6.70 -7.54 0.47
N GLY A 60 7.19 -6.32 0.25
CA GLY A 60 8.01 -5.60 1.24
C GLY A 60 7.25 -5.36 2.55
N PHE A 61 6.00 -4.90 2.45
CA PHE A 61 5.09 -4.75 3.59
C PHE A 61 4.87 -6.08 4.35
N LEU A 62 4.58 -7.17 3.62
CA LEU A 62 4.35 -8.49 4.23
C LEU A 62 5.60 -9.01 4.95
N ASN A 63 6.80 -8.79 4.40
CA ASN A 63 8.03 -9.19 5.07
C ASN A 63 8.20 -8.46 6.42
N MET A 64 7.90 -7.15 6.47
CA MET A 64 7.92 -6.38 7.72
C MET A 64 6.85 -6.87 8.70
N TYR A 65 5.64 -7.13 8.21
CA TYR A 65 4.55 -7.66 9.03
C TYR A 65 4.85 -9.06 9.59
N LEU A 66 5.40 -9.98 8.79
CA LEU A 66 5.77 -11.32 9.26
C LEU A 66 6.91 -11.26 10.28
N LYS A 67 7.85 -10.32 10.13
CA LYS A 67 8.98 -10.15 11.04
C LYS A 67 8.59 -9.51 12.38
N HIS A 68 7.70 -8.52 12.37
CA HIS A 68 7.41 -7.67 13.53
C HIS A 68 5.97 -7.79 14.06
N GLY A 69 5.11 -8.48 13.32
CA GLY A 69 3.72 -8.74 13.67
C GLY A 69 2.91 -7.44 13.85
N ARG A 70 2.03 -7.47 14.85
CA ARG A 70 1.10 -6.38 15.17
C ARG A 70 1.81 -5.06 15.52
N LYS A 71 2.98 -5.11 16.15
CA LYS A 71 3.76 -3.90 16.54
C LYS A 71 4.13 -3.04 15.33
N PHE A 72 4.38 -3.65 14.18
CA PHE A 72 4.63 -2.92 12.94
C PHE A 72 3.40 -2.16 12.46
N ILE A 73 2.22 -2.80 12.49
CA ILE A 73 0.97 -2.14 12.11
C ILE A 73 0.66 -0.95 13.04
N GLU A 74 0.93 -1.11 14.34
CA GLU A 74 0.79 -0.03 15.32
C GLU A 74 1.76 1.12 15.05
N SER A 75 3.02 0.83 14.67
CA SER A 75 3.99 1.88 14.36
C SER A 75 3.65 2.68 13.10
N LEU A 76 2.87 2.13 12.17
CA LEU A 76 2.41 2.85 10.97
C LEU A 76 1.41 3.96 11.31
N ARG A 77 0.59 3.78 12.35
CA ARG A 77 -0.46 4.74 12.73
C ARG A 77 0.11 6.01 13.36
N ASN A 78 1.14 5.87 14.19
CA ASN A 78 1.76 6.99 14.91
C ASN A 78 2.54 7.96 13.99
N GLN A 79 2.80 7.59 12.74
CA GLN A 79 3.50 8.43 11.78
C GLN A 79 2.57 9.41 11.05
N VAL A 80 1.25 9.21 11.13
CA VAL A 80 0.25 10.06 10.44
C VAL A 80 -0.14 11.29 11.27
N GLU A 81 0.07 11.27 12.60
CA GLU A 81 -0.36 12.35 13.51
C GLU A 81 0.59 13.57 13.56
N VAL A 82 1.67 13.61 12.78
CA VAL A 82 2.69 14.68 12.83
C VAL A 82 2.79 15.48 11.53
N ALA A 83 1.72 15.56 10.74
CA ALA A 83 1.67 16.32 9.49
C ALA A 83 0.73 17.53 9.57
#